data_AF-A0AAW2NHD8-F1
#
_entry.id   AF-A0AAW2NHD8-F1
#
_cell.length_a   1.000
_cell.length_b   1.000
_cell.length_c   1.000
_cell.angle_alpha   90.00
_cell.angle_beta   90.00
_cell.angle_gamma   90.00
#
_symmetry.space_group_name_H-M   'P 1'
#
loop_
_entity.id
_entity.type
_entity.pdbx_description
1 polymer ?
#
loop_
_entity_poly.entity_id
_entity_poly.type
_entity_poly.pdbx_seq_one_letter_code
_entity_poly.pdbx_strand_id
1 'polypeptide(L)'
;MFWYVKVRVESLSANGKVILGTSYPTMLRFKSQPVRVIETLLNSIPLIAGLKSEVQDLKIVMGEFTEGYEPTAWFKVMLEPRAEFQDSGSGVPEIYSASLEIESELPQLKRLVWNWRRMMFVWISLASFVVETTFFLLFCRPVVLPRGRAKSAGSNKKSWPDKISWHKGA
;
A
#
# COMPACT_ATOMS: atom_id res chain seq x y z
N MET A 1 -10.07 -18.35 -39.10
CA MET A 1 -8.79 -17.62 -39.17
C MET A 1 -8.59 -16.94 -37.82
N PHE A 2 -7.53 -17.31 -37.11
CA PHE A 2 -7.27 -16.84 -35.76
C PHE A 2 -6.30 -15.66 -35.83
N TRP A 3 -6.73 -14.49 -35.39
CA TRP A 3 -5.92 -13.27 -35.40
C TRP A 3 -5.01 -13.26 -34.18
N TYR A 4 -3.74 -13.61 -34.41
CA TYR A 4 -2.68 -13.60 -33.42
C TYR A 4 -1.80 -12.38 -33.62
N VAL A 5 -1.56 -11.61 -32.56
CA VAL A 5 -0.73 -10.41 -32.57
C VAL A 5 0.26 -10.50 -31.42
N LYS A 6 1.50 -10.04 -31.65
CA LYS A 6 2.49 -9.94 -30.59
C LYS A 6 2.58 -8.48 -30.13
N VAL A 7 2.38 -8.23 -28.85
CA VAL A 7 2.51 -6.89 -28.27
C VAL A 7 3.85 -6.79 -27.58
N ARG A 8 4.72 -5.89 -28.04
CA ARG A 8 6.03 -5.64 -27.46
C ARG A 8 5.99 -4.32 -26.72
N VAL A 9 6.39 -4.34 -25.45
CA VAL A 9 6.41 -3.16 -24.58
C VAL A 9 7.85 -2.90 -24.20
N GLU A 10 8.33 -1.71 -24.52
CA GLU A 10 9.68 -1.24 -24.20
C GLU A 10 9.59 -0.06 -23.23
N SER A 11 10.28 -0.14 -22.10
CA SER A 11 10.52 1.01 -21.22
C SER A 11 11.77 1.74 -21.69
N LEU A 12 11.66 3.05 -21.79
CA LEU A 12 12.70 3.91 -22.33
C LEU A 12 13.13 4.91 -21.26
N SER A 13 14.46 5.02 -21.11
CA SER A 13 15.11 6.05 -20.30
C SER A 13 14.88 7.43 -20.92
N ALA A 14 15.09 8.51 -20.15
CA ALA A 14 15.01 9.88 -20.66
C ALA A 14 15.92 10.12 -21.89
N ASN A 15 17.02 9.38 -22.00
CA ASN A 15 17.94 9.43 -23.13
C ASN A 15 17.51 8.58 -24.35
N GLY A 16 16.30 7.99 -24.32
CA GLY A 16 15.80 7.12 -25.39
C GLY A 16 16.45 5.74 -25.47
N LYS A 17 17.23 5.36 -24.45
CA LYS A 17 17.81 4.02 -24.32
C LYS A 17 16.76 3.04 -23.80
N VAL A 18 16.63 1.88 -24.46
CA VAL A 18 15.73 0.81 -24.00
C VAL A 18 16.31 0.20 -22.73
N ILE A 19 15.56 0.28 -21.64
CA ILE A 19 15.95 -0.27 -20.33
C ILE A 19 15.48 -1.72 -20.24
N LEU A 20 14.19 -1.94 -20.50
CA LEU A 20 13.56 -3.25 -20.42
C LEU A 20 12.57 -3.40 -21.56
N GLY A 21 12.58 -4.56 -22.22
CA GLY A 21 11.62 -4.93 -23.24
C GLY A 21 10.95 -6.26 -22.91
N THR A 22 9.63 -6.28 -22.85
CA THR A 22 8.82 -7.49 -22.69
C THR A 22 7.95 -7.70 -23.92
N SER A 23 7.53 -8.93 -24.16
CA SER A 23 6.67 -9.26 -25.30
C SER A 23 5.59 -10.23 -24.88
N TYR A 24 4.36 -9.91 -25.22
CA TYR A 24 3.17 -10.67 -24.86
C TYR A 24 2.47 -11.15 -26.13
N PRO A 25 2.34 -12.48 -26.32
CA PRO A 25 1.50 -13.01 -27.36
C PRO A 25 0.04 -12.78 -26.96
N THR A 26 -0.75 -12.15 -27.83
CA THR A 26 -2.18 -11.91 -27.58
C THR A 26 -3.01 -12.32 -28.78
N MET A 27 -4.28 -12.59 -28.54
CA MET A 27 -5.19 -13.09 -29.55
C MET A 27 -6.55 -12.45 -29.39
N LEU A 28 -7.10 -11.97 -30.51
CA LEU A 28 -8.46 -11.47 -30.53
C LEU A 28 -9.42 -12.63 -30.28
N ARG A 29 -10.40 -12.41 -29.39
CA ARG A 29 -11.42 -13.42 -29.12
C ARG A 29 -12.24 -13.65 -30.38
N PHE A 30 -12.06 -14.81 -30.98
CA PHE A 30 -12.82 -15.20 -32.15
C PHE A 30 -14.30 -15.38 -31.78
N LYS A 31 -15.18 -14.70 -32.53
CA LYS A 31 -16.63 -14.92 -32.48
C LYS A 31 -17.06 -15.57 -33.80
N SER A 32 -17.82 -16.65 -33.70
CA SER A 32 -18.37 -17.31 -34.90
C SER A 32 -19.44 -16.44 -35.55
N GLN A 33 -19.65 -16.60 -36.85
CA GLN A 33 -20.65 -15.86 -37.62
C GLN A 33 -22.07 -15.91 -37.01
N PRO A 34 -22.64 -17.08 -36.64
CA PRO A 34 -23.98 -17.11 -36.06
C PRO A 34 -24.06 -16.40 -34.70
N VAL A 35 -23.01 -16.50 -33.87
CA VAL A 35 -22.95 -15.82 -32.58
C VAL A 35 -22.91 -14.31 -32.76
N ARG A 36 -22.14 -13.81 -33.75
CA ARG A 36 -22.12 -12.38 -34.09
C ARG A 36 -23.50 -11.89 -34.48
N VAL A 37 -24.20 -12.61 -35.36
CA VAL A 37 -25.56 -12.22 -35.80
C VAL A 37 -26.54 -12.13 -34.62
N ILE A 38 -26.53 -13.13 -33.73
CA ILE A 38 -27.41 -13.13 -32.55
C ILE A 38 -27.05 -11.97 -31.61
N GLU A 39 -25.77 -11.71 -31.37
CA GLU A 39 -25.31 -10.61 -30.52
C GLU A 39 -25.68 -9.24 -31.10
N THR A 40 -25.56 -9.06 -32.41
CA THR A 40 -25.99 -7.85 -33.11
C THR A 40 -27.51 -7.70 -33.07
N LEU A 41 -28.28 -8.78 -33.20
CA LEU A 41 -29.75 -8.74 -33.08
C LEU A 41 -30.18 -8.34 -31.66
N LEU A 42 -29.57 -8.94 -30.63
CA LEU A 42 -29.86 -8.61 -29.23
C LEU A 42 -29.44 -7.18 -28.87
N ASN A 43 -28.32 -6.71 -29.41
CA ASN A 43 -27.82 -5.35 -29.18
C ASN A 43 -28.29 -4.34 -30.25
N SER A 44 -29.23 -4.69 -31.12
CA SER A 44 -29.64 -3.84 -32.26
C SER A 44 -30.11 -2.44 -31.83
N ILE A 45 -30.97 -2.37 -30.80
CA ILE A 45 -31.49 -1.11 -30.25
C ILE A 45 -30.36 -0.21 -29.73
N PRO A 46 -29.49 -0.65 -28.79
CA PRO A 46 -28.40 0.20 -28.30
C PRO A 46 -27.32 0.49 -29.35
N LEU A 47 -27.16 -0.37 -30.37
CA LEU A 47 -26.22 -0.14 -31.47
C LEU A 47 -26.66 1.01 -32.36
N ILE A 48 -27.94 1.02 -32.78
CA ILE A 48 -28.52 2.09 -33.61
C ILE A 48 -28.59 3.41 -32.83
N ALA A 49 -28.89 3.34 -31.53
CA ALA A 49 -28.89 4.51 -30.65
C ALA A 49 -27.48 5.09 -30.39
N GLY A 50 -26.41 4.44 -30.87
CA GLY A 50 -25.02 4.88 -30.66
C GLY A 50 -24.52 4.71 -29.21
N LEU A 51 -25.28 4.02 -28.37
CA LEU A 51 -24.92 3.75 -26.97
C LEU A 51 -23.87 2.64 -26.85
N LYS A 52 -23.79 1.76 -27.85
CA LYS A 52 -22.82 0.68 -27.93
C LYS A 52 -22.22 0.59 -29.32
N SER A 53 -20.94 0.27 -29.38
CA SER A 53 -20.22 -0.05 -30.62
C SER A 53 -19.78 -1.52 -30.59
N GLU A 54 -19.68 -2.15 -31.77
CA GLU A 54 -19.14 -3.52 -31.89
C GLU A 54 -17.60 -3.51 -31.81
N VAL A 55 -17.07 -3.06 -30.68
CA VAL A 55 -15.62 -3.00 -30.41
C VAL A 55 -15.24 -4.12 -29.45
N GLN A 56 -13.98 -4.56 -29.56
CA GLN A 56 -13.40 -5.53 -28.66
C GLN A 56 -12.26 -4.91 -27.86
N ASP A 57 -12.42 -4.90 -26.54
CA ASP A 57 -11.36 -4.47 -25.63
C ASP A 57 -10.40 -5.62 -25.33
N LEU A 58 -9.10 -5.35 -25.49
CA LEU A 58 -8.03 -6.31 -25.24
C LEU A 58 -7.19 -5.85 -24.03
N LYS A 59 -7.49 -6.40 -22.85
CA LYS A 59 -6.71 -6.12 -21.64
C LYS A 59 -5.49 -7.04 -21.57
N ILE A 60 -4.30 -6.44 -21.62
CA ILE A 60 -3.02 -7.14 -21.49
C ILE A 60 -2.44 -6.78 -20.13
N VAL A 61 -2.28 -7.77 -19.26
CA VAL A 61 -1.62 -7.59 -17.97
C VAL A 61 -0.11 -7.68 -18.21
N MET A 62 0.56 -6.54 -18.14
CA MET A 62 2.01 -6.49 -18.15
C MET A 62 2.50 -6.94 -16.77
N GLY A 63 3.63 -7.64 -16.75
CA GLY A 63 4.24 -8.12 -15.50
C GLY A 63 4.67 -6.96 -14.61
N GLU A 64 5.07 -7.30 -13.39
CA GLU A 64 5.59 -6.32 -12.43
C GLU A 64 6.80 -5.58 -13.03
N PHE A 65 6.71 -4.25 -13.03
CA PHE A 65 7.77 -3.38 -13.53
C PHE A 65 8.54 -2.80 -12.33
N THR A 66 9.76 -3.27 -12.12
CA THR A 66 10.67 -2.70 -11.14
C THR A 66 11.52 -1.62 -11.81
N GLU A 67 11.37 -0.37 -11.36
CA GLU A 67 12.18 0.73 -11.85
C GLU A 67 13.64 0.57 -11.39
N GLY A 68 14.58 0.69 -12.33
CA GLY A 68 16.01 0.55 -12.07
C GLY A 68 16.64 1.82 -11.51
N TYR A 69 17.97 1.89 -11.54
CA TYR A 69 18.72 3.11 -11.12
C TYR A 69 18.47 4.29 -12.06
N GLU A 70 18.25 4.01 -13.35
CA GLU A 70 17.82 5.01 -14.33
C GLU A 70 16.30 5.14 -14.33
N PRO A 71 15.75 6.37 -14.18
CA PRO A 71 14.31 6.59 -14.21
C PRO A 71 13.74 6.32 -15.61
N THR A 72 12.54 5.74 -15.64
CA THR A 72 11.80 5.45 -16.87
C THR A 72 10.97 6.66 -17.27
N ALA A 73 11.18 7.16 -18.48
CA ALA A 73 10.52 8.35 -18.97
C ALA A 73 9.24 8.03 -19.75
N TRP A 74 9.24 6.96 -20.55
CA TRP A 74 8.05 6.56 -21.31
C TRP A 74 8.02 5.05 -21.62
N PHE A 75 6.82 4.56 -21.89
CA PHE A 75 6.57 3.21 -22.40
C PHE A 75 6.25 3.29 -23.89
N LYS A 76 6.97 2.51 -24.68
CA LYS A 76 6.73 2.33 -26.10
C LYS A 76 6.06 0.99 -26.31
N VAL A 77 4.80 1.03 -26.71
CA VAL A 77 4.00 -0.16 -27.03
C VAL A 77 4.00 -0.33 -28.55
N MET A 78 4.44 -1.48 -29.01
CA MET A 78 4.50 -1.85 -30.43
C MET A 78 3.65 -3.09 -30.65
N LEU A 79 2.86 -3.09 -31.73
CA LEU A 79 2.09 -4.24 -32.16
C LEU A 79 2.81 -4.84 -33.36
N GLU A 80 3.39 -6.00 -33.15
CA GLU A 80 4.11 -6.75 -34.16
C GLU A 80 3.16 -7.75 -34.82
N PRO A 81 2.87 -7.60 -36.13
CA PRO A 81 2.15 -8.62 -36.87
C PRO A 81 3.02 -9.87 -37.00
N ARG A 82 2.39 -11.05 -37.09
CA ARG A 82 3.12 -12.30 -37.39
C ARG A 82 3.71 -12.19 -38.80
N ALA A 83 5.00 -12.53 -38.94
CA ALA A 83 5.74 -12.44 -40.21
C ALA A 83 5.07 -13.15 -41.39
N GLU A 84 4.25 -14.19 -41.13
CA GLU A 84 3.46 -14.92 -42.14
C GLU A 84 2.42 -14.05 -42.88
N PHE A 85 2.01 -12.90 -42.31
CA PHE A 85 1.02 -11.99 -42.90
C PHE A 85 1.63 -10.71 -43.48
N GLN A 86 2.95 -10.61 -43.51
CA GLN A 86 3.67 -9.43 -44.00
C GLN A 86 3.47 -9.23 -45.51
N ASP A 87 3.30 -10.33 -46.26
CA ASP A 87 3.15 -10.31 -47.72
C ASP A 87 1.73 -9.96 -48.20
N SER A 88 0.72 -10.01 -47.32
CA SER A 88 -0.70 -9.83 -47.68
C SER A 88 -1.31 -8.49 -47.27
N GLY A 89 -0.52 -7.54 -46.74
CA GLY A 89 -1.01 -6.21 -46.34
C GLY A 89 -2.08 -6.23 -45.23
N SER A 90 -2.31 -7.38 -44.59
CA SER A 90 -3.43 -7.66 -43.69
C SER A 90 -2.93 -8.33 -42.41
N GLY A 91 -1.95 -7.70 -41.77
CA GLY A 91 -1.26 -8.26 -40.61
C GLY A 91 -1.63 -7.62 -39.27
N VAL A 92 -2.05 -6.35 -39.27
CA VAL A 92 -2.31 -5.57 -38.05
C VAL A 92 -3.80 -5.26 -37.96
N PRO A 93 -4.50 -5.63 -36.88
CA PRO A 93 -5.90 -5.30 -36.70
C PRO A 93 -6.10 -3.78 -36.57
N GLU A 94 -7.27 -3.30 -36.94
CA GLU A 94 -7.65 -1.90 -36.77
C GLU A 94 -7.80 -1.57 -35.28
N ILE A 95 -7.15 -0.50 -34.83
CA ILE A 95 -7.13 -0.06 -33.43
C ILE A 95 -7.77 1.32 -33.38
N TYR A 96 -8.88 1.42 -32.67
CA TYR A 96 -9.59 2.69 -32.49
C TYR A 96 -9.09 3.49 -31.28
N SER A 97 -8.73 2.79 -30.22
CA SER A 97 -8.24 3.39 -28.98
C SER A 97 -7.26 2.45 -28.29
N ALA A 98 -6.33 3.04 -27.54
CA ALA A 98 -5.43 2.32 -26.66
C ALA A 98 -5.30 3.10 -25.36
N SER A 99 -5.41 2.40 -24.25
CA SER A 99 -5.17 2.95 -22.91
C SER A 99 -4.10 2.13 -22.21
N LEU A 100 -3.22 2.81 -21.50
CA LEU A 100 -2.20 2.20 -20.66
C LEU A 100 -2.49 2.62 -19.22
N GLU A 101 -2.84 1.65 -18.38
CA GLU A 101 -3.06 1.86 -16.96
C GLU A 101 -1.81 1.38 -16.21
N ILE A 102 -1.13 2.30 -15.53
CA ILE A 102 0.08 2.02 -14.76
C ILE A 102 -0.32 2.05 -13.29
N GLU A 103 -0.38 0.87 -12.68
CA GLU A 103 -0.60 0.74 -11.25
C GLU A 103 0.76 0.72 -10.52
N SER A 104 1.11 1.83 -9.87
CA SER A 104 2.27 1.86 -8.97
C SER A 104 1.89 1.33 -7.59
N GLU A 105 2.71 0.48 -6.96
CA GLU A 105 2.47 -0.04 -5.60
C GLU A 105 2.59 0.99 -4.44
N LEU A 106 2.68 2.29 -4.76
CA LEU A 106 2.68 3.35 -3.74
C LEU A 106 1.35 3.65 -2.98
N PRO A 107 0.16 3.10 -3.26
CA PRO A 107 -1.04 3.51 -2.53
C PRO A 107 -1.09 2.96 -1.09
N GLN A 108 -0.40 1.86 -0.79
CA GLN A 108 -0.42 1.29 0.56
C GLN A 108 0.34 2.16 1.55
N LEU A 109 1.55 2.61 1.19
CA LEU A 109 2.32 3.54 2.01
C LEU A 109 1.63 4.90 2.10
N LYS A 110 1.03 5.40 1.00
CA LYS A 110 0.25 6.63 1.04
C LYS A 110 -0.95 6.53 1.99
N ARG A 111 -1.68 5.41 1.98
CA ARG A 111 -2.78 5.13 2.92
C ARG A 111 -2.29 4.98 4.36
N LEU A 112 -1.15 4.33 4.57
CA LEU A 112 -0.55 4.15 5.89
C LEU A 112 -0.10 5.48 6.48
N VAL A 113 0.62 6.32 5.71
CA VAL A 113 1.02 7.68 6.11
C VAL A 113 -0.20 8.53 6.44
N TRP A 114 -1.25 8.44 5.62
CA TRP A 114 -2.50 9.16 5.88
C TRP A 114 -3.16 8.75 7.20
N ASN A 115 -3.27 7.44 7.46
CA ASN A 115 -3.84 6.94 8.71
C ASN A 115 -2.92 7.21 9.91
N TRP A 116 -1.60 7.18 9.72
CA TRP A 116 -0.60 7.46 10.73
C TRP A 116 -0.66 8.92 11.21
N ARG A 117 -0.96 9.87 10.33
CA ARG A 117 -1.18 11.27 10.70
C ARG A 117 -2.27 11.44 11.77
N ARG A 118 -3.36 10.66 11.69
CA ARG A 118 -4.43 10.68 12.69
C ARG A 118 -4.00 10.05 14.01
N MET A 119 -3.24 8.94 13.96
CA MET A 119 -2.70 8.30 15.15
C MET A 119 -1.73 9.25 15.87
N MET A 120 -0.84 9.93 15.15
CA MET A 120 0.12 10.87 15.73
C MET A 120 -0.58 11.97 16.53
N PHE A 121 -1.69 12.51 16.05
CA PHE A 121 -2.45 13.53 16.79
C PHE A 121 -2.99 12.99 18.14
N VAL A 122 -3.57 11.79 18.14
CA VAL A 122 -4.07 11.14 19.36
C VAL A 122 -2.92 10.85 20.32
N TRP A 123 -1.81 10.30 19.82
CA TRP A 123 -0.62 10.01 20.63
C TRP A 123 -0.01 11.25 21.26
N ILE A 124 0.06 12.37 20.54
CA ILE A 124 0.55 13.64 21.06
C ILE A 124 -0.35 14.16 22.18
N SER A 125 -1.68 14.12 21.99
CA SER A 125 -2.64 14.56 23.01
C SER A 125 -2.61 13.68 24.28
N LEU A 126 -2.42 12.37 24.11
CA LEU A 126 -2.30 11.43 25.23
C LEU A 126 -0.99 11.68 25.99
N ALA A 127 0.13 11.86 25.27
CA ALA A 127 1.41 12.16 25.89
C ALA A 127 1.39 13.49 26.64
N SER A 128 0.77 14.54 26.07
CA SER A 128 0.64 15.83 26.76
C SER A 128 -0.19 15.71 28.03
N PHE A 129 -1.29 14.95 28.00
CA PHE A 129 -2.12 14.71 29.18
C PHE A 129 -1.38 13.93 30.29
N VAL A 130 -0.59 12.92 29.91
CA VAL A 130 0.23 12.15 30.87
C VAL A 130 1.31 13.03 31.52
N VAL A 131 1.97 13.89 30.74
CA VAL A 131 2.97 14.83 31.26
C VAL A 131 2.32 15.83 32.22
N GLU A 132 1.19 16.41 31.83
CA GLU A 132 0.45 17.37 32.64
C GLU A 132 -0.03 16.73 33.96
N THR A 133 -0.66 15.56 33.91
CA THR A 133 -1.10 14.83 35.12
C THR A 133 0.05 14.42 36.02
N THR A 134 1.19 13.99 35.47
CA THR A 134 2.40 13.68 36.25
C THR A 134 2.95 14.94 36.93
N PHE A 135 2.98 16.06 36.22
CA PHE A 135 3.41 17.35 36.75
C PHE A 135 2.48 17.82 37.88
N PHE A 136 1.16 17.75 37.69
CA PHE A 136 0.18 18.05 38.73
C PHE A 136 0.35 17.15 39.95
N LEU A 137 0.54 15.84 39.77
CA LEU A 137 0.75 14.93 40.90
C LEU A 137 2.04 15.26 41.67
N LEU A 138 3.13 15.62 40.99
CA LEU A 138 4.39 16.03 41.63
C LEU A 138 4.26 17.35 42.40
N PHE A 139 3.55 18.35 41.85
CA PHE A 139 3.30 19.63 42.51
C PHE A 139 2.27 19.53 43.65
N CYS A 140 1.27 18.64 43.53
CA CYS A 140 0.24 18.44 44.54
C CYS A 140 0.62 17.39 45.61
N ARG A 141 1.68 16.59 45.41
CA ARG A 141 2.23 15.68 46.45
C ARG A 141 2.47 16.36 47.82
N PRO A 142 3.06 17.57 47.91
CA PRO A 142 3.20 18.27 49.20
C PRO A 142 1.89 18.86 49.76
N VAL A 143 0.84 18.98 48.95
CA VAL A 143 -0.45 19.61 49.33
C VAL A 143 -1.53 18.57 49.70
N VAL A 144 -1.54 17.40 49.03
CA VAL A 144 -2.59 16.37 49.18
C VAL A 144 -2.23 15.30 50.24
N LEU A 145 -0.94 15.10 50.56
CA LEU A 145 -0.51 14.25 51.67
C LEU A 145 -0.13 15.12 52.89
N PRO A 146 -1.02 15.36 53.86
CA PRO A 146 -0.61 15.90 55.15
C PRO A 146 0.26 14.85 55.82
N ARG A 147 1.57 15.09 55.78
CA ARG A 147 2.63 14.53 56.62
C ARG A 147 2.09 13.67 57.77
N GLY A 148 1.91 12.36 57.52
CA GLY A 148 1.71 11.35 58.55
C GLY A 148 2.96 11.30 59.41
N ARG A 149 2.97 12.08 60.49
CA ARG A 149 3.99 12.06 61.52
C ARG A 149 3.99 10.66 62.12
N ALA A 150 4.94 9.81 61.72
CA ALA A 150 5.25 8.60 62.46
C ALA A 150 5.71 9.03 63.86
N LYS A 151 4.76 9.07 64.81
CA LYS A 151 5.05 9.24 66.23
C LYS A 151 5.75 7.96 66.69
N SER A 152 7.06 8.07 66.92
CA SER A 152 7.75 7.22 67.89
C SER A 152 7.12 7.47 69.26
N ALA A 153 6.03 6.77 69.58
CA ALA A 153 5.39 6.78 70.88
C ALA A 153 5.79 5.49 71.62
N GLY A 154 6.52 5.67 72.71
CA GLY A 154 7.25 4.62 73.41
C GLY A 154 6.39 3.47 73.91
N SER A 155 6.91 2.24 73.76
CA SER A 155 6.52 1.12 74.59
C SER A 155 7.41 1.08 75.82
N ASN A 156 6.86 1.52 76.93
CA ASN A 156 7.34 1.26 78.29
C ASN A 156 7.43 -0.27 78.50
N LYS A 157 8.64 -0.84 78.48
CA LYS A 157 8.91 -2.18 79.02
C LYS A 157 9.83 -2.03 80.22
N LYS A 158 9.19 -1.98 81.38
CA LYS A 158 9.74 -2.25 82.71
C LYS A 158 10.55 -3.56 82.65
N SER A 159 11.88 -3.45 82.63
CA SER A 159 12.80 -4.57 82.84
C SER A 159 13.12 -4.65 84.34
N TRP A 160 12.81 -5.77 84.95
CA TRP A 160 13.24 -6.11 86.31
C TRP A 160 14.78 -6.20 86.38
N PRO A 161 15.39 -5.91 87.55
CA PRO A 161 16.83 -5.93 87.71
C PRO A 161 17.27 -7.36 88.02
N ASP A 162 18.07 -7.96 87.14
CA ASP A 162 18.87 -9.13 87.49
C ASP A 162 20.18 -9.08 86.71
N LYS A 163 21.20 -8.45 87.29
CA LYS A 163 22.60 -8.83 87.05
C LYS A 163 23.38 -8.71 88.34
N ILE A 164 23.41 -9.88 88.99
CA ILE A 164 24.39 -10.36 89.96
C ILE A 164 25.78 -9.84 89.63
N SER A 165 26.37 -9.15 90.60
CA SER A 165 27.75 -8.69 90.60
C SER A 165 28.71 -9.86 90.78
N TRP A 166 29.71 -9.97 89.92
CA TRP A 166 31.00 -10.56 90.27
C TRP A 166 32.10 -9.73 89.62
N HIS A 167 32.61 -8.76 90.36
CA HIS A 167 33.96 -8.23 90.14
C HIS A 167 34.94 -9.28 90.65
N LYS A 168 35.83 -9.72 89.76
CA LYS A 168 37.04 -10.48 90.10
C LYS A 168 38.22 -9.54 89.83
N GLY A 169 38.96 -9.22 90.88
CA GLY A 169 40.20 -8.45 90.79
C GLY A 169 41.01 -8.64 92.07
N ALA A 170 42.19 -9.25 91.89
CA ALA A 170 43.30 -9.48 92.84
C ALA A 170 43.01 -10.36 94.06
#